data_AF-A0A813P7S0-F1
#
_entry.id   AF-A0A813P7S0-F1
#
_cell.length_a   1.000
_cell.length_b   1.000
_cell.length_c   1.000
_cell.angle_alpha   90.00
_cell.angle_beta   90.00
_cell.angle_gamma   90.00
#
_symmetry.space_group_name_H-M   'P 1'
#
loop_
_entity.id
_entity.type
_entity.pdbx_description
1 polymer ?
#
loop_
_entity_poly.entity_id
_entity_poly.type
_entity_poly.pdbx_seq_one_letter_code
_entity_poly.pdbx_strand_id
1 'polypeptide(L)'
;MAASKCSGCNSMFCKIHFFEHRQQLKSELECVIYEHDMLNQQYFKSSSQNNTENELKLFNIINEWENDTMSKIRLAAEQFRQRFQQVIGEKKEKVRKEFQTINHELRTRQNVNDYVESDLSRWKDELTELKEKLEMIPTSIKISTEISDRLNWSSMVQINDTNTNNTEGAIPINRVTKDQEQWSNVDQYINDLLLPPDSVLDGVLEASAAAGLPPHNVSPNQGKFLHLLAKITKARKILEIGTLGAYSTIWLARALPSDGRLITLEANPKHATVARLNIELAGLTDVIDLRLGSALDTLPQLSTEGKGPFDLIFIDADKPNNPQYLVWACQLSHSGTVIIADNVVRNGAVIDATSNDPNVEGIRRFMELLAVESNVSVTALQTVGSKGYDGFAIALVTENNPIMKES
;
A
#
# COMPACT_ATOMS: atom_id res chain seq x y z
N MET A 1 -23.90 26.84 26.18
CA MET A 1 -25.03 26.49 27.07
C MET A 1 -24.76 25.12 27.66
N ALA A 2 -25.02 24.94 28.95
CA ALA A 2 -24.78 23.66 29.63
C ALA A 2 -25.60 22.55 28.96
N ALA A 3 -24.95 21.49 28.50
CA ALA A 3 -25.63 20.29 28.00
C ALA A 3 -26.56 19.79 29.12
N SER A 4 -27.87 19.91 28.89
CA SER A 4 -28.90 19.54 29.85
C SER A 4 -28.77 18.05 30.16
N LYS A 5 -28.44 17.74 31.42
CA LYS A 5 -28.45 16.37 31.93
C LYS A 5 -29.85 15.80 31.74
N CYS A 6 -29.91 14.58 31.22
CA CYS A 6 -31.12 13.75 31.21
C CYS A 6 -31.71 13.71 32.63
N SER A 7 -32.98 14.10 32.78
CA SER A 7 -33.65 14.19 34.07
C SER A 7 -33.68 12.80 34.76
N GLY A 8 -32.86 12.64 35.80
CA GLY A 8 -32.78 11.44 36.62
C GLY A 8 -31.56 10.53 36.43
N CYS A 9 -30.58 10.89 35.59
CA CYS A 9 -29.36 10.06 35.39
C CYS A 9 -28.07 10.89 35.53
N ASN A 10 -27.13 10.38 36.33
CA ASN A 10 -25.87 11.07 36.69
C ASN A 10 -24.70 10.81 35.71
N SER A 11 -24.91 10.10 34.60
CA SER A 11 -23.88 9.76 33.60
C SER A 11 -24.14 10.42 32.25
N MET A 12 -23.06 10.82 31.56
CA MET A 12 -23.09 11.58 30.30
C MET A 12 -23.77 10.84 29.13
N PHE A 13 -23.90 9.51 29.22
CA PHE A 13 -24.66 8.68 28.27
C PHE A 13 -25.42 7.59 29.04
N CYS A 14 -26.75 7.65 29.01
CA CYS A 14 -27.62 6.66 29.64
C CYS A 14 -28.13 5.67 28.60
N LYS A 15 -27.90 4.36 28.82
CA LYS A 15 -28.42 3.27 27.97
C LYS A 15 -29.96 3.27 27.83
N ILE A 16 -30.67 3.88 28.78
CA ILE A 16 -32.14 3.85 28.86
C ILE A 16 -32.80 4.83 27.88
N HIS A 17 -32.23 6.01 27.65
CA HIS A 17 -32.81 7.07 26.79
C HIS A 17 -32.13 7.17 25.41
N PHE A 18 -31.40 6.13 25.02
CA PHE A 18 -30.66 6.04 23.75
C PHE A 18 -31.53 6.33 22.53
N PHE A 19 -32.79 5.91 22.56
CA PHE A 19 -33.71 6.07 21.43
C PHE A 19 -34.18 7.52 21.24
N GLU A 20 -34.52 8.22 22.31
CA GLU A 20 -34.94 9.64 22.24
C GLU A 20 -33.78 10.54 21.81
N HIS A 21 -32.57 10.26 22.31
CA HIS A 21 -31.35 10.93 21.88
C HIS A 21 -31.04 10.67 20.39
N ARG A 22 -31.28 9.45 19.91
CA ARG A 22 -31.11 9.10 18.50
C ARG A 22 -32.07 9.88 17.59
N GLN A 23 -33.30 10.09 18.02
CA GLN A 23 -34.31 10.81 17.25
C GLN A 23 -34.04 12.31 17.22
N GLN A 24 -33.58 12.88 18.32
CA GLN A 24 -33.17 14.28 18.37
C GLN A 24 -31.96 14.56 17.46
N LEU A 25 -30.92 13.72 17.54
CA LEU A 25 -29.74 13.82 16.68
C LEU A 25 -30.06 13.65 15.19
N LYS A 26 -31.07 12.84 14.86
CA LYS A 26 -31.56 12.71 13.49
C LYS A 26 -32.18 14.02 12.98
N SER A 27 -33.04 14.64 13.78
CA SER A 27 -33.67 15.92 13.43
C SER A 27 -32.64 17.04 13.25
N GLU A 28 -31.57 17.04 14.05
CA GLU A 28 -30.51 18.05 13.96
C GLU A 28 -29.63 17.85 12.71
N LEU A 29 -29.35 16.60 12.32
CA LEU A 29 -28.63 16.29 11.09
C LEU A 29 -29.42 16.71 9.83
N GLU A 30 -30.74 16.53 9.86
CA GLU A 30 -31.62 16.95 8.76
C GLU A 30 -31.58 18.49 8.57
N CYS A 31 -31.45 19.28 9.63
CA CYS A 31 -31.25 20.73 9.53
C CYS A 31 -29.90 21.12 8.89
N VAL A 32 -28.81 20.41 9.21
CA VAL A 32 -27.47 20.70 8.66
C VAL A 32 -27.41 20.40 7.17
N ILE A 33 -28.01 19.29 6.75
CA ILE A 33 -28.13 18.94 5.33
C ILE A 33 -28.93 20.02 4.59
N TYR A 34 -30.03 20.49 5.20
CA TYR A 34 -30.83 21.57 4.64
C TYR A 34 -30.03 22.88 4.48
N GLU A 35 -29.19 23.25 5.45
CA GLU A 35 -28.34 24.45 5.36
C GLU A 35 -27.23 24.30 4.30
N HIS A 36 -26.61 23.13 4.20
CA HIS A 36 -25.66 22.79 3.13
C HIS A 36 -26.30 22.96 1.75
N ASP A 37 -27.51 22.43 1.57
CA ASP A 37 -28.21 22.50 0.29
C ASP A 37 -28.66 23.93 -0.04
N MET A 38 -29.03 24.71 0.98
CA MET A 38 -29.29 26.15 0.85
C MET A 38 -28.05 26.93 0.40
N LEU A 39 -26.88 26.61 0.95
CA LEU A 39 -25.60 27.22 0.55
C LEU A 39 -25.19 26.82 -0.87
N ASN A 40 -25.41 25.56 -1.25
CA ASN A 40 -25.20 25.09 -2.62
C ASN A 40 -26.15 25.79 -3.60
N GLN A 41 -27.42 25.99 -3.23
CA GLN A 41 -28.34 26.78 -4.05
C GLN A 41 -27.92 28.25 -4.15
N GLN A 42 -27.38 28.83 -3.09
CA GLN A 42 -26.84 30.19 -3.11
C GLN A 42 -25.58 30.28 -3.98
N TYR A 43 -24.68 29.29 -3.92
CA TYR A 43 -23.51 29.14 -4.79
C TYR A 43 -23.89 29.18 -6.27
N PHE A 44 -24.85 28.34 -6.68
CA PHE A 44 -25.34 28.30 -8.07
C PHE A 44 -26.11 29.56 -8.49
N LYS A 45 -26.70 30.29 -7.53
CA LYS A 45 -27.30 31.59 -7.81
C LYS A 45 -26.23 32.68 -7.96
N SER A 46 -25.18 32.66 -7.15
CA SER A 46 -24.08 33.63 -7.17
C SER A 46 -23.07 33.43 -8.30
N SER A 47 -22.89 32.20 -8.81
CA SER A 47 -22.03 31.91 -9.98
C SER A 47 -22.53 32.52 -11.29
N SER A 48 -23.68 33.21 -11.26
CA SER A 48 -24.19 34.04 -12.37
C SER A 48 -23.64 35.48 -12.35
N GLN A 49 -22.89 35.87 -11.31
CA GLN A 49 -22.20 37.17 -11.22
C GLN A 49 -20.71 36.95 -10.91
N ASN A 50 -19.86 37.06 -11.94
CA ASN A 50 -18.40 37.00 -11.84
C ASN A 50 -17.86 37.92 -10.73
N ASN A 51 -17.40 37.34 -9.61
CA ASN A 51 -16.62 38.07 -8.62
C ASN A 51 -15.58 37.15 -7.94
N THR A 52 -14.45 36.97 -8.63
CA THR A 52 -13.31 36.10 -8.28
C THR A 52 -12.68 36.37 -6.90
N GLU A 53 -12.87 37.55 -6.31
CA GLU A 53 -12.31 37.86 -4.98
C GLU A 53 -13.14 37.25 -3.83
N ASN A 54 -14.45 37.09 -4.02
CA ASN A 54 -15.31 36.41 -3.06
C ASN A 54 -15.13 34.89 -3.11
N GLU A 55 -14.85 34.35 -4.30
CA GLU A 55 -14.54 32.92 -4.48
C GLU A 55 -13.27 32.53 -3.72
N LEU A 56 -12.19 33.32 -3.81
CA LEU A 56 -10.94 33.06 -3.09
C LEU A 56 -11.10 33.10 -1.56
N LYS A 57 -11.90 34.04 -1.04
CA LYS A 57 -12.19 34.15 0.40
C LYS A 57 -13.00 32.95 0.90
N LEU A 58 -13.95 32.46 0.11
CA LEU A 58 -14.75 31.28 0.45
C LEU A 58 -13.91 29.99 0.40
N PHE A 59 -13.03 29.84 -0.59
CA PHE A 59 -12.10 28.71 -0.64
C PHE A 59 -11.18 28.65 0.58
N ASN A 60 -10.68 29.79 1.04
CA ASN A 60 -9.85 29.83 2.25
C ASN A 60 -10.64 29.44 3.50
N ILE A 61 -11.89 29.86 3.63
CA ILE A 61 -12.76 29.49 4.76
C ILE A 61 -13.07 27.98 4.74
N ILE A 62 -13.32 27.39 3.57
CA ILE A 62 -13.54 25.95 3.42
C ILE A 62 -12.28 25.17 3.81
N ASN A 63 -11.12 25.59 3.30
CA ASN A 63 -9.84 24.95 3.61
C ASN A 63 -9.47 25.05 5.09
N GLU A 64 -9.73 26.20 5.73
CA GLU A 64 -9.52 26.37 7.17
C GLU A 64 -10.44 25.46 8.00
N TRP A 65 -11.71 25.35 7.62
CA TRP A 65 -12.68 24.47 8.27
C TRP A 65 -12.31 22.98 8.15
N GLU A 66 -11.84 22.55 6.98
CA GLU A 66 -11.36 21.18 6.75
C GLU A 66 -10.11 20.87 7.60
N ASN A 67 -9.16 21.80 7.64
CA ASN A 67 -7.92 21.63 8.40
C ASN A 67 -8.15 21.57 9.91
N ASP A 68 -9.07 22.38 10.45
CA ASP A 68 -9.45 22.35 11.87
C ASP A 68 -10.15 21.04 12.24
N THR A 69 -11.08 20.58 11.40
CA THR A 69 -11.78 19.31 11.60
C THR A 69 -10.81 18.13 11.62
N MET A 70 -9.87 18.07 10.67
CA MET A 70 -8.83 17.04 10.61
C MET A 70 -7.86 17.09 11.79
N SER A 71 -7.54 18.27 12.29
CA SER A 71 -6.63 18.44 13.44
C SER A 71 -7.27 17.94 14.72
N LYS A 72 -8.56 18.25 14.94
CA LYS A 72 -9.32 17.63 16.02
C LYS A 72 -9.29 16.12 15.82
N ILE A 73 -9.56 15.62 14.60
CA ILE A 73 -9.58 14.17 14.28
C ILE A 73 -8.40 13.41 14.87
N ARG A 74 -7.22 13.96 14.58
CA ARG A 74 -5.95 13.39 15.00
C ARG A 74 -5.75 13.44 16.50
N LEU A 75 -6.17 14.53 17.16
CA LEU A 75 -5.97 14.70 18.59
C LEU A 75 -6.76 13.69 19.43
N ALA A 76 -8.04 13.44 19.14
CA ALA A 76 -8.81 12.47 19.94
C ALA A 76 -8.38 11.03 19.65
N ALA A 77 -7.95 10.73 18.42
CA ALA A 77 -7.34 9.44 18.09
C ALA A 77 -6.04 9.22 18.88
N GLU A 78 -5.20 10.25 19.00
CA GLU A 78 -3.96 10.19 19.76
C GLU A 78 -4.22 10.03 21.27
N GLN A 79 -5.17 10.77 21.84
CA GLN A 79 -5.57 10.62 23.23
C GLN A 79 -6.13 9.23 23.54
N PHE A 80 -6.91 8.65 22.61
CA PHE A 80 -7.40 7.28 22.74
C PHE A 80 -6.25 6.27 22.73
N ARG A 81 -5.27 6.41 21.83
CA ARG A 81 -4.06 5.55 21.81
C ARG A 81 -3.30 5.63 23.12
N GLN A 82 -3.04 6.84 23.63
CA GLN A 82 -2.32 7.05 24.87
C GLN A 82 -3.04 6.41 26.06
N ARG A 83 -4.36 6.60 26.16
CA ARG A 83 -5.18 5.99 27.21
C ARG A 83 -5.23 4.47 27.09
N PHE A 84 -5.31 3.94 25.87
CA PHE A 84 -5.30 2.51 25.62
C PHE A 84 -3.95 1.88 26.02
N GLN A 85 -2.84 2.50 25.63
CA GLN A 85 -1.49 2.08 26.01
C GLN A 85 -1.29 2.13 27.53
N GLN A 86 -1.78 3.17 28.20
CA GLN A 86 -1.73 3.28 29.66
C GLN A 86 -2.48 2.14 30.34
N VAL A 87 -3.73 1.87 29.95
CA VAL A 87 -4.56 0.80 30.55
C VAL A 87 -3.93 -0.59 30.33
N ILE A 88 -3.35 -0.84 29.15
CA ILE A 88 -2.61 -2.09 28.90
C ILE A 88 -1.36 -2.16 29.77
N GLY A 89 -0.60 -1.07 29.87
CA GLY A 89 0.59 -0.98 30.72
C GLY A 89 0.28 -1.28 32.18
N GLU A 90 -0.75 -0.66 32.73
CA GLU A 90 -1.20 -0.88 34.12
C GLU A 90 -1.63 -2.34 34.37
N LYS A 91 -2.37 -2.96 33.43
CA LYS A 91 -2.76 -4.38 33.53
C LYS A 91 -1.56 -5.32 33.46
N LYS A 92 -0.61 -5.07 32.55
CA LYS A 92 0.63 -5.85 32.44
C LYS A 92 1.48 -5.75 33.70
N GLU A 93 1.60 -4.55 34.26
CA GLU A 93 2.39 -4.33 35.48
C GLU A 93 1.76 -4.99 36.71
N LYS A 94 0.43 -5.03 36.80
CA LYS A 94 -0.27 -5.77 37.86
C LYS A 94 0.01 -7.28 37.78
N VAL A 95 -0.12 -7.88 36.59
CA VAL A 95 0.19 -9.30 36.36
C VAL A 95 1.67 -9.59 36.65
N ARG A 96 2.58 -8.68 36.28
CA ARG A 96 4.02 -8.80 36.56
C ARG A 96 4.30 -8.85 38.06
N LYS A 97 3.66 -7.98 38.86
CA LYS A 97 3.83 -7.97 40.32
C LYS A 97 3.30 -9.24 40.98
N GLU A 98 2.11 -9.71 40.61
CA GLU A 98 1.55 -10.98 41.12
C GLU A 98 2.47 -12.16 40.77
N PHE A 99 2.99 -12.22 39.54
CA PHE A 99 3.96 -13.24 39.14
C PHE A 99 5.28 -13.17 39.92
N GLN A 100 5.80 -11.96 40.20
CA GLN A 100 7.02 -11.78 40.99
C GLN A 100 6.85 -12.24 42.44
N THR A 101 5.69 -12.00 43.05
CA THR A 101 5.37 -12.49 44.39
C THR A 101 5.38 -14.02 44.43
N ILE A 102 4.69 -14.68 43.50
CA ILE A 102 4.68 -16.15 43.41
C ILE A 102 6.10 -16.70 43.21
N ASN A 103 6.89 -16.08 42.33
CA ASN A 103 8.27 -16.49 42.08
C ASN A 103 9.18 -16.30 43.31
N HIS A 104 8.95 -15.25 44.10
CA HIS A 104 9.67 -15.03 45.36
C HIS A 104 9.32 -16.07 46.42
N GLU A 105 8.03 -16.40 46.58
CA GLU A 105 7.57 -17.45 47.50
C GLU A 105 8.14 -18.82 47.11
N LEU A 106 8.05 -19.18 45.82
CA LEU A 106 8.59 -20.43 45.28
C LEU A 106 10.09 -20.56 45.58
N ARG A 107 10.89 -19.52 45.29
CA ARG A 107 12.34 -19.53 45.56
C ARG A 107 12.66 -19.62 47.04
N THR A 108 11.91 -18.93 47.89
CA THR A 108 12.12 -18.95 49.34
C THR A 108 11.84 -20.34 49.89
N ARG A 109 10.70 -20.94 49.53
CA ARG A 109 10.29 -22.30 49.96
C ARG A 109 11.18 -23.39 49.39
N GLN A 110 11.69 -23.22 48.17
CA GLN A 110 12.68 -24.12 47.56
C GLN A 110 14.02 -24.08 48.32
N ASN A 111 14.46 -22.90 48.77
CA ASN A 111 15.73 -22.76 49.51
C ASN A 111 15.70 -23.42 50.90
N VAL A 112 14.56 -23.39 51.59
CA VAL A 112 14.40 -24.03 52.92
C VAL A 112 13.77 -25.43 52.85
N ASN A 113 13.38 -25.89 51.65
CA ASN A 113 12.76 -27.19 51.38
C ASN A 113 11.49 -27.49 52.22
N ASP A 114 10.71 -26.45 52.53
CA ASP A 114 9.58 -26.45 53.48
C ASP A 114 8.23 -26.17 52.78
N TYR A 115 7.83 -27.06 51.88
CA TYR A 115 6.57 -26.98 51.14
C TYR A 115 5.75 -28.26 51.29
N VAL A 116 4.43 -28.13 51.33
CA VAL A 116 3.47 -29.23 51.40
C VAL A 116 2.58 -29.30 50.15
N GLU A 117 1.87 -30.40 49.96
CA GLU A 117 1.01 -30.62 48.78
C GLU A 117 -0.06 -29.51 48.60
N SER A 118 -0.56 -28.94 49.70
CA SER A 118 -1.47 -27.80 49.66
C SER A 118 -0.83 -26.52 49.12
N ASP A 119 0.47 -26.29 49.35
CA ASP A 119 1.20 -25.15 48.77
C ASP A 119 1.34 -25.30 47.25
N LEU A 120 1.65 -26.52 46.78
CA LEU A 120 1.78 -26.84 45.36
C LEU A 120 0.45 -26.68 44.61
N SER A 121 -0.65 -27.16 45.20
CA SER A 121 -1.99 -26.98 44.62
C SER A 121 -2.35 -25.50 44.54
N ARG A 122 -2.11 -24.72 45.60
CA ARG A 122 -2.38 -23.29 45.64
C ARG A 122 -1.62 -22.53 44.54
N TRP A 123 -0.31 -22.75 44.40
CA TRP A 123 0.47 -22.07 43.36
C TRP A 123 0.05 -22.48 41.94
N LYS A 124 -0.39 -23.73 41.75
CA LYS A 124 -0.92 -24.18 40.45
C LYS A 124 -2.21 -23.44 40.10
N ASP A 125 -3.09 -23.24 41.06
CA ASP A 125 -4.34 -22.50 40.87
C ASP A 125 -4.05 -21.01 40.60
N GLU A 126 -3.14 -20.38 41.37
CA GLU A 126 -2.72 -18.98 41.17
C GLU A 126 -2.06 -18.74 39.81
N LEU A 127 -1.21 -19.66 39.34
CA LEU A 127 -0.59 -19.58 38.02
C LEU A 127 -1.61 -19.79 36.89
N THR A 128 -2.62 -20.61 37.11
CA THR A 128 -3.72 -20.82 36.15
C THR A 128 -4.58 -19.56 36.04
N GLU A 129 -4.92 -18.94 37.17
CA GLU A 129 -5.64 -17.65 37.21
C GLU A 129 -4.83 -16.53 36.53
N LEU A 130 -3.51 -16.48 36.74
CA LEU A 130 -2.63 -15.52 36.07
C LEU A 130 -2.58 -15.73 34.56
N LYS A 131 -2.59 -16.99 34.09
CA LYS A 131 -2.64 -17.32 32.67
C LYS A 131 -3.93 -16.80 32.04
N GLU A 132 -5.07 -17.02 32.68
CA GLU A 132 -6.37 -16.50 32.22
C GLU A 132 -6.39 -14.97 32.20
N LYS A 133 -5.88 -14.30 33.25
CA LYS A 133 -5.74 -12.84 33.28
C LYS A 133 -4.86 -12.30 32.14
N LEU A 134 -3.80 -13.02 31.76
CA LEU A 134 -2.90 -12.66 30.67
C LEU A 134 -3.59 -12.79 29.30
N GLU A 135 -4.37 -13.86 29.10
CA GLU A 135 -5.15 -14.10 27.88
C GLU A 135 -6.29 -13.07 27.69
N MET A 136 -6.78 -12.47 28.78
CA MET A 136 -7.77 -11.38 28.77
C MET A 136 -7.19 -9.98 28.52
N ILE A 137 -5.86 -9.83 28.40
CA ILE A 137 -5.24 -8.54 28.01
C ILE A 137 -5.43 -8.38 26.48
N PRO A 138 -6.13 -7.32 26.02
CA PRO A 138 -6.34 -7.12 24.59
C PRO A 138 -5.00 -7.01 23.85
N THR A 139 -4.76 -7.91 22.90
CA THR A 139 -3.55 -7.92 22.03
C THR A 139 -3.76 -7.19 20.71
N SER A 140 -5.02 -6.90 20.38
CA SER A 140 -5.43 -6.18 19.17
C SER A 140 -6.70 -5.37 19.44
N ILE A 141 -6.82 -4.20 18.82
CA ILE A 141 -8.09 -3.45 18.75
C ILE A 141 -8.85 -3.98 17.53
N LYS A 142 -10.05 -4.51 17.71
CA LYS A 142 -11.01 -4.70 16.61
C LYS A 142 -11.97 -3.51 16.60
N ILE A 143 -11.80 -2.64 15.62
CA ILE A 143 -12.81 -1.65 15.27
C ILE A 143 -13.89 -2.43 14.52
N SER A 144 -15.11 -2.53 15.08
CA SER A 144 -16.21 -3.17 14.35
C SER A 144 -16.45 -2.39 13.05
N THR A 145 -16.62 -3.10 11.95
CA THR A 145 -16.87 -2.54 10.60
C THR A 145 -18.18 -1.74 10.50
N GLU A 146 -18.97 -1.65 11.57
CA GLU A 146 -20.13 -0.73 11.66
C GLU A 146 -19.76 0.70 12.11
N ILE A 147 -18.47 1.02 12.31
CA ILE A 147 -18.01 2.34 12.77
C ILE A 147 -17.81 3.34 11.62
N SER A 148 -17.93 2.93 10.35
CA SER A 148 -17.77 3.85 9.21
C SER A 148 -18.80 4.98 9.16
N ASP A 149 -19.93 4.85 9.87
CA ASP A 149 -21.05 5.77 9.66
C ASP A 149 -21.17 6.86 10.73
N ARG A 150 -20.36 6.86 11.79
CA ARG A 150 -20.53 7.82 12.89
C ARG A 150 -19.21 8.15 13.58
N LEU A 151 -18.71 9.35 13.33
CA LEU A 151 -18.15 10.29 14.32
C LEU A 151 -17.83 11.61 13.60
N ASN A 152 -18.66 12.66 13.79
CA ASN A 152 -18.38 14.03 13.35
C ASN A 152 -18.16 14.96 14.56
N TRP A 153 -16.93 14.94 15.07
CA TRP A 153 -15.99 16.04 15.37
C TRP A 153 -16.39 17.48 15.75
N SER A 154 -17.64 17.93 15.67
CA SER A 154 -17.92 19.39 15.66
C SER A 154 -18.43 20.02 16.96
N SER A 155 -18.54 19.33 18.10
CA SER A 155 -19.00 19.98 19.36
C SER A 155 -17.90 20.35 20.38
N MET A 156 -16.64 20.51 19.95
CA MET A 156 -15.51 20.92 20.82
C MET A 156 -15.02 22.37 20.61
N VAL A 157 -15.77 23.23 19.91
CA VAL A 157 -15.45 24.66 19.86
C VAL A 157 -16.01 25.38 21.08
N GLN A 158 -15.12 25.67 22.03
CA GLN A 158 -15.15 26.97 22.73
C GLN A 158 -13.75 27.60 22.63
N ILE A 159 -13.76 28.85 22.22
CA ILE A 159 -12.62 29.72 21.90
C ILE A 159 -11.94 30.18 23.20
N ASN A 160 -10.60 30.27 23.21
CA ASN A 160 -9.87 31.41 23.75
C ASN A 160 -8.42 31.48 23.21
N ASP A 161 -8.05 32.66 22.75
CA ASP A 161 -6.78 33.05 22.13
C ASP A 161 -5.54 32.85 23.02
N THR A 162 -4.40 32.50 22.41
CA THR A 162 -3.24 33.41 22.17
C THR A 162 -1.97 32.63 21.78
N ASN A 163 -1.30 33.12 20.72
CA ASN A 163 0.14 33.06 20.40
C ASN A 163 0.97 31.78 20.67
N THR A 164 1.68 31.28 19.65
CA THR A 164 3.16 31.42 19.48
C THR A 164 3.74 30.43 18.47
N ASN A 165 4.86 30.86 17.88
CA ASN A 165 5.66 30.27 16.82
C ASN A 165 6.45 29.00 17.20
N ASN A 166 7.00 28.37 16.15
CA ASN A 166 8.34 27.76 16.02
C ASN A 166 8.55 26.22 16.08
N THR A 167 8.97 25.73 14.90
CA THR A 167 10.15 24.90 14.54
C THR A 167 10.41 23.48 15.09
N GLU A 168 10.58 22.60 14.09
CA GLU A 168 11.61 21.56 13.88
C GLU A 168 11.66 20.25 14.68
N GLY A 169 11.90 19.16 13.92
CA GLY A 169 12.46 17.90 14.43
C GLY A 169 11.67 16.64 14.06
N ALA A 170 11.65 16.23 12.78
CA ALA A 170 11.02 14.97 12.36
C ALA A 170 12.08 13.88 12.10
N ILE A 171 12.04 12.82 12.92
CA ILE A 171 12.57 11.49 12.61
C ILE A 171 11.47 10.78 11.78
N PRO A 172 11.76 10.17 10.62
CA PRO A 172 10.71 9.63 9.76
C PRO A 172 10.19 8.32 10.32
N ILE A 173 9.00 8.39 10.95
CA ILE A 173 8.14 7.25 11.18
C ILE A 173 7.19 7.22 9.97
N ASN A 174 7.20 6.14 9.18
CA ASN A 174 6.31 5.95 8.02
C ASN A 174 4.84 6.18 8.41
N ARG A 175 4.34 7.40 8.21
CA ARG A 175 2.93 7.76 8.29
C ARG A 175 2.32 7.45 6.93
N VAL A 176 1.34 6.56 6.87
CA VAL A 176 0.42 6.49 5.73
C VAL A 176 -0.22 7.87 5.60
N THR A 177 0.03 8.55 4.49
CA THR A 177 -0.53 9.88 4.22
C THR A 177 -2.02 9.76 3.86
N LYS A 178 -2.79 10.85 4.04
CA LYS A 178 -4.20 10.91 3.60
C LYS A 178 -4.33 10.56 2.11
N ASP A 179 -3.33 10.93 1.32
CA ASP A 179 -3.26 10.65 -0.11
C ASP A 179 -3.09 9.15 -0.40
N GLN A 180 -2.24 8.43 0.36
CA GLN A 180 -2.06 6.99 0.19
C GLN A 180 -3.34 6.18 0.46
N GLU A 181 -4.09 6.57 1.49
CA GLU A 181 -5.39 5.95 1.80
C GLU A 181 -6.37 6.15 0.64
N GLN A 182 -6.47 7.39 0.13
CA GLN A 182 -7.32 7.69 -1.02
C GLN A 182 -6.90 6.90 -2.27
N TRP A 183 -5.59 6.84 -2.60
CA TRP A 183 -5.10 6.08 -3.74
C TRP A 183 -5.41 4.59 -3.63
N SER A 184 -5.29 4.02 -2.43
CA SER A 184 -5.60 2.60 -2.18
C SER A 184 -7.10 2.32 -2.31
N ASN A 185 -7.96 3.21 -1.80
CA ASN A 185 -9.41 3.09 -1.91
C ASN A 185 -9.90 3.21 -3.37
N VAL A 186 -9.29 4.11 -4.16
CA VAL A 186 -9.58 4.24 -5.60
C VAL A 186 -9.14 2.98 -6.35
N ASP A 187 -7.96 2.45 -6.08
CA ASP A 187 -7.49 1.17 -6.65
C ASP A 187 -8.46 0.03 -6.31
N GLN A 188 -8.90 -0.07 -5.05
CA GLN A 188 -9.85 -1.08 -4.61
C GLN A 188 -11.16 -0.99 -5.39
N TYR A 189 -11.74 0.22 -5.52
CA TYR A 189 -12.95 0.45 -6.30
C TYR A 189 -12.78 0.02 -7.77
N ILE A 190 -11.66 0.39 -8.40
CA ILE A 190 -11.37 0.01 -9.79
C ILE A 190 -11.24 -1.51 -9.93
N ASN A 191 -10.51 -2.14 -9.00
CA ASN A 191 -10.28 -3.58 -9.01
C ASN A 191 -11.59 -4.35 -8.83
N ASP A 192 -12.39 -4.00 -7.82
CA ASP A 192 -13.67 -4.67 -7.55
C ASP A 192 -14.66 -4.56 -8.72
N LEU A 193 -14.61 -3.44 -9.46
CA LEU A 193 -15.54 -3.20 -10.57
C LEU A 193 -15.08 -3.83 -11.89
N LEU A 194 -13.79 -3.79 -12.21
CA LEU A 194 -13.27 -4.11 -13.54
C LEU A 194 -12.55 -5.46 -13.63
N LEU A 195 -12.17 -6.05 -12.50
CA LEU A 195 -11.44 -7.31 -12.44
C LEU A 195 -12.34 -8.42 -11.89
N PRO A 196 -12.70 -9.43 -12.70
CA PRO A 196 -13.35 -10.62 -12.19
C PRO A 196 -12.46 -11.30 -11.13
N PRO A 197 -13.05 -11.93 -10.09
CA PRO A 197 -12.29 -12.73 -9.14
C PRO A 197 -11.48 -13.82 -9.84
N ASP A 198 -10.24 -14.03 -9.40
CA ASP A 198 -9.32 -14.99 -10.01
C ASP A 198 -8.51 -15.71 -8.92
N SER A 199 -9.03 -16.85 -8.50
CA SER A 199 -8.43 -17.65 -7.43
C SER A 199 -7.01 -18.13 -7.73
N VAL A 200 -6.62 -18.20 -9.02
CA VAL A 200 -5.23 -18.54 -9.39
C VAL A 200 -4.31 -17.38 -9.05
N LEU A 201 -4.68 -16.15 -9.43
CA LEU A 201 -3.88 -14.96 -9.12
C LEU A 201 -3.83 -14.69 -7.61
N ASP A 202 -4.92 -14.92 -6.89
CA ASP A 202 -4.94 -14.84 -5.42
C ASP A 202 -3.99 -15.88 -4.82
N GLY A 203 -4.07 -17.14 -5.28
CA GLY A 203 -3.18 -18.22 -4.83
C GLY A 203 -1.70 -17.95 -5.11
N VAL A 204 -1.38 -17.30 -6.23
CA VAL A 204 -0.01 -16.88 -6.59
C VAL A 204 0.54 -15.86 -5.59
N LEU A 205 -0.28 -14.88 -5.18
CA LEU A 205 0.10 -13.87 -4.18
C LEU A 205 0.26 -14.50 -2.80
N GLU A 206 -0.67 -15.38 -2.40
CA GLU A 206 -0.61 -16.11 -1.13
C GLU A 206 0.64 -17.00 -1.05
N ALA A 207 0.93 -17.77 -2.10
CA ALA A 207 2.12 -18.63 -2.17
C ALA A 207 3.42 -17.81 -2.10
N SER A 208 3.47 -16.66 -2.77
CA SER A 208 4.61 -15.75 -2.73
C SER A 208 4.84 -15.18 -1.32
N ALA A 209 3.75 -14.76 -0.65
CA ALA A 209 3.81 -14.26 0.72
C ALA A 209 4.20 -15.36 1.72
N ALA A 210 3.64 -16.56 1.60
CA ALA A 210 3.96 -17.72 2.44
C ALA A 210 5.42 -18.16 2.30
N ALA A 211 5.98 -18.04 1.09
CA ALA A 211 7.40 -18.28 0.84
C ALA A 211 8.30 -17.13 1.34
N GLY A 212 7.75 -16.03 1.85
CA GLY A 212 8.49 -14.86 2.31
C GLY A 212 9.23 -14.15 1.17
N LEU A 213 8.58 -14.04 0.00
CA LEU A 213 9.05 -13.16 -1.06
C LEU A 213 8.70 -11.70 -0.73
N PRO A 214 9.50 -10.72 -1.17
CA PRO A 214 9.14 -9.33 -0.98
C PRO A 214 7.86 -8.98 -1.77
N PRO A 215 6.99 -8.07 -1.27
CA PRO A 215 5.73 -7.69 -1.91
C PRO A 215 5.96 -6.72 -3.07
N HIS A 216 6.84 -7.09 -4.01
CA HIS A 216 7.24 -6.28 -5.15
C HIS A 216 6.44 -6.56 -6.42
N ASN A 217 5.49 -7.50 -6.41
CA ASN A 217 4.56 -7.70 -7.52
C ASN A 217 3.81 -6.40 -7.88
N VAL A 218 3.48 -6.26 -9.16
CA VAL A 218 2.54 -5.23 -9.65
C VAL A 218 1.18 -5.37 -8.97
N SER A 219 0.43 -4.27 -8.87
CA SER A 219 -0.97 -4.31 -8.43
C SER A 219 -1.87 -5.00 -9.47
N PRO A 220 -3.08 -5.47 -9.10
CA PRO A 220 -3.99 -6.14 -10.04
C PRO A 220 -4.33 -5.32 -11.29
N ASN A 221 -4.65 -4.02 -11.14
CA ASN A 221 -4.89 -3.12 -12.26
C ASN A 221 -3.64 -2.89 -13.14
N GLN A 222 -2.44 -2.83 -12.56
CA GLN A 222 -1.19 -2.78 -13.33
C GLN A 222 -0.95 -4.08 -14.12
N GLY A 223 -1.17 -5.25 -13.50
CA GLY A 223 -1.12 -6.54 -14.19
C GLY A 223 -2.12 -6.62 -15.36
N LYS A 224 -3.34 -6.12 -15.15
CA LYS A 224 -4.35 -6.02 -16.20
C LYS A 224 -3.95 -5.07 -17.32
N PHE A 225 -3.32 -3.94 -16.99
CA PHE A 225 -2.77 -3.02 -17.99
C PHE A 225 -1.71 -3.72 -18.86
N LEU A 226 -0.75 -4.44 -18.26
CA LEU A 226 0.25 -5.23 -19.00
C LEU A 226 -0.40 -6.27 -19.91
N HIS A 227 -1.41 -6.98 -19.41
CA HIS A 227 -2.19 -7.92 -20.20
C HIS A 227 -2.87 -7.25 -21.40
N LEU A 228 -3.58 -6.14 -21.19
CA LEU A 228 -4.25 -5.40 -22.27
C LEU A 228 -3.24 -4.87 -23.28
N LEU A 229 -2.08 -4.37 -22.84
CA LEU A 229 -1.05 -3.87 -23.72
C LEU A 229 -0.49 -4.99 -24.61
N ALA A 230 -0.21 -6.17 -24.05
CA ALA A 230 0.17 -7.36 -24.83
C ALA A 230 -0.91 -7.78 -25.85
N LYS A 231 -2.21 -7.64 -25.51
CA LYS A 231 -3.31 -7.87 -26.46
C LYS A 231 -3.36 -6.82 -27.56
N ILE A 232 -3.20 -5.55 -27.22
CA ILE A 232 -3.25 -4.41 -28.16
C ILE A 232 -2.11 -4.51 -29.18
N THR A 233 -0.90 -4.84 -28.72
CA THR A 233 0.27 -5.05 -29.59
C THR A 233 0.23 -6.38 -30.35
N LYS A 234 -0.73 -7.26 -30.02
CA LYS A 234 -0.85 -8.62 -30.56
C LYS A 234 0.44 -9.42 -30.34
N ALA A 235 1.04 -9.26 -29.17
CA ALA A 235 2.30 -9.90 -28.83
C ALA A 235 2.19 -11.43 -28.97
N ARG A 236 3.22 -12.04 -29.58
CA ARG A 236 3.41 -13.48 -29.70
C ARG A 236 4.68 -13.94 -28.99
N LYS A 237 5.69 -13.08 -28.86
CA LYS A 237 6.91 -13.30 -28.09
C LYS A 237 7.07 -12.18 -27.06
N ILE A 238 7.05 -12.55 -25.78
CA ILE A 238 7.25 -11.62 -24.67
C ILE A 238 8.56 -11.96 -23.96
N LEU A 239 9.35 -10.94 -23.63
CA LEU A 239 10.48 -11.05 -22.72
C LEU A 239 10.15 -10.31 -21.42
N GLU A 240 10.39 -10.94 -20.28
CA GLU A 240 10.30 -10.32 -18.96
C GLU A 240 11.65 -10.44 -18.24
N ILE A 241 12.14 -9.32 -17.72
CA ILE A 241 13.38 -9.23 -16.94
C ILE A 241 12.99 -8.96 -15.49
N GLY A 242 13.05 -9.97 -14.64
CA GLY A 242 12.54 -9.95 -13.26
C GLY A 242 11.23 -10.72 -13.13
N THR A 243 11.27 -11.94 -12.58
CA THR A 243 10.09 -12.81 -12.45
C THR A 243 9.42 -12.73 -11.08
N LEU A 244 10.22 -12.62 -10.00
CA LEU A 244 9.77 -12.73 -8.62
C LEU A 244 8.93 -14.02 -8.39
N GLY A 245 7.65 -13.87 -8.08
CA GLY A 245 6.69 -14.96 -7.86
C GLY A 245 5.80 -15.24 -9.08
N ALA A 246 6.14 -14.70 -10.25
CA ALA A 246 5.45 -14.84 -11.53
C ALA A 246 4.06 -14.17 -11.66
N TYR A 247 3.73 -13.21 -10.81
CA TYR A 247 2.43 -12.53 -10.87
C TYR A 247 2.22 -11.74 -12.18
N SER A 248 3.16 -10.86 -12.55
CA SER A 248 3.16 -10.14 -13.85
C SER A 248 3.28 -11.11 -15.02
N THR A 249 4.13 -12.13 -14.88
CA THR A 249 4.36 -13.18 -15.88
C THR A 249 3.06 -13.86 -16.29
N ILE A 250 2.21 -14.22 -15.32
CA ILE A 250 0.92 -14.89 -15.58
C ILE A 250 -0.05 -13.94 -16.30
N TRP A 251 -0.11 -12.67 -15.92
CA TRP A 251 -0.91 -11.65 -16.62
C TRP A 251 -0.52 -11.51 -18.09
N LEU A 252 0.79 -11.39 -18.36
CA LEU A 252 1.36 -11.28 -19.70
C LEU A 252 1.14 -12.56 -20.51
N ALA A 253 1.42 -13.73 -19.94
CA ALA A 253 1.28 -15.01 -20.62
C ALA A 253 -0.17 -15.31 -21.03
N ARG A 254 -1.15 -14.95 -20.20
CA ARG A 254 -2.59 -15.08 -20.53
C ARG A 254 -3.04 -14.19 -21.69
N ALA A 255 -2.25 -13.19 -22.09
CA ALA A 255 -2.56 -12.36 -23.25
C ALA A 255 -2.16 -13.02 -24.58
N LEU A 256 -1.21 -13.97 -24.53
CA LEU A 256 -0.64 -14.59 -25.71
C LEU A 256 -1.65 -15.46 -26.48
N PRO A 257 -1.51 -15.58 -27.81
CA PRO A 257 -2.19 -16.63 -28.57
C PRO A 257 -1.65 -18.02 -28.20
N SER A 258 -2.30 -19.10 -28.65
CA SER A 258 -1.93 -20.49 -28.33
C SER A 258 -0.51 -20.88 -28.74
N ASP A 259 0.05 -20.21 -29.75
CA ASP A 259 1.41 -20.42 -30.24
C ASP A 259 2.40 -19.35 -29.75
N GLY A 260 1.94 -18.45 -28.87
CA GLY A 260 2.77 -17.44 -28.25
C GLY A 260 3.68 -18.03 -27.16
N ARG A 261 4.78 -17.33 -26.88
CA ARG A 261 5.77 -17.72 -25.88
C ARG A 261 6.19 -16.52 -25.04
N LEU A 262 6.41 -16.76 -23.76
CA LEU A 262 6.98 -15.80 -22.83
C LEU A 262 8.28 -16.36 -22.27
N ILE A 263 9.36 -15.58 -22.31
CA ILE A 263 10.60 -15.89 -21.61
C ILE A 263 10.72 -14.93 -20.43
N THR A 264 10.96 -15.46 -19.23
CA THR A 264 11.15 -14.65 -18.02
C THR A 264 12.48 -14.98 -17.35
N LEU A 265 13.19 -13.95 -16.89
CA LEU A 265 14.53 -14.04 -16.32
C LEU A 265 14.50 -13.77 -14.81
N GLU A 266 14.99 -14.73 -14.01
CA GLU A 266 15.06 -14.60 -12.55
C GLU A 266 16.44 -14.95 -12.04
N ALA A 267 17.06 -14.04 -11.28
CA ALA A 267 18.40 -14.26 -10.72
C ALA A 267 18.38 -15.08 -9.43
N ASN A 268 17.33 -14.95 -8.62
CA ASN A 268 17.24 -15.57 -7.30
C ASN A 268 16.64 -17.00 -7.38
N PRO A 269 17.39 -18.05 -6.99
CA PRO A 269 16.88 -19.43 -7.05
C PRO A 269 15.61 -19.68 -6.22
N LYS A 270 15.45 -18.98 -5.09
CA LYS A 270 14.24 -19.07 -4.25
C LYS A 270 13.04 -18.50 -4.99
N HIS A 271 13.19 -17.34 -5.60
CA HIS A 271 12.13 -16.70 -6.40
C HIS A 271 11.75 -17.60 -7.58
N ALA A 272 12.75 -18.08 -8.34
CA ALA A 272 12.53 -18.98 -9.47
C ALA A 272 11.78 -20.27 -9.08
N THR A 273 12.06 -20.81 -7.89
CA THR A 273 11.35 -22.01 -7.38
C THR A 273 9.87 -21.71 -7.14
N VAL A 274 9.56 -20.60 -6.47
CA VAL A 274 8.17 -20.17 -6.22
C VAL A 274 7.46 -19.83 -7.54
N ALA A 275 8.13 -19.10 -8.43
CA ALA A 275 7.61 -18.78 -9.76
C ALA A 275 7.25 -20.02 -10.57
N ARG A 276 8.09 -21.07 -10.58
CA ARG A 276 7.77 -22.34 -11.27
C ARG A 276 6.50 -22.98 -10.75
N LEU A 277 6.32 -23.04 -9.42
CA LEU A 277 5.10 -23.57 -8.80
C LEU A 277 3.87 -22.73 -9.16
N ASN A 278 4.01 -21.41 -9.16
CA ASN A 278 2.94 -20.49 -9.53
C ASN A 278 2.56 -20.57 -11.02
N ILE A 279 3.56 -20.76 -11.89
CA ILE A 279 3.35 -20.99 -13.33
C ILE A 279 2.61 -22.31 -13.58
N GLU A 280 2.97 -23.37 -12.83
CA GLU A 280 2.29 -24.66 -12.87
C GLU A 280 0.85 -24.55 -12.35
N LEU A 281 0.64 -23.88 -11.21
CA LEU A 281 -0.68 -23.59 -10.66
C LEU A 281 -1.58 -22.86 -11.68
N ALA A 282 -1.00 -21.97 -12.48
CA ALA A 282 -1.70 -21.25 -13.53
C ALA A 282 -1.91 -22.04 -14.82
N GLY A 283 -1.34 -23.24 -14.96
CA GLY A 283 -1.43 -24.08 -16.15
C GLY A 283 -0.69 -23.51 -17.37
N LEU A 284 0.39 -22.76 -17.16
CA LEU A 284 1.10 -22.01 -18.20
C LEU A 284 2.52 -22.52 -18.50
N THR A 285 2.85 -23.72 -18.03
CA THR A 285 4.18 -24.35 -18.23
C THR A 285 4.58 -24.52 -19.69
N ASP A 286 3.62 -24.71 -20.60
CA ASP A 286 3.91 -24.87 -22.04
C ASP A 286 4.13 -23.52 -22.77
N VAL A 287 3.80 -22.42 -22.10
CA VAL A 287 3.84 -21.05 -22.66
C VAL A 287 5.05 -20.27 -22.11
N ILE A 288 5.41 -20.51 -20.85
CA ILE A 288 6.42 -19.75 -20.11
C ILE A 288 7.74 -20.52 -19.99
N ASP A 289 8.82 -19.95 -20.51
CA ASP A 289 10.20 -20.41 -20.33
C ASP A 289 10.90 -19.55 -19.27
N LEU A 290 11.00 -20.08 -18.03
CA LEU A 290 11.72 -19.43 -16.94
C LEU A 290 13.20 -19.82 -16.95
N ARG A 291 14.07 -18.82 -17.16
CA ARG A 291 15.54 -18.95 -17.12
C ARG A 291 16.08 -18.43 -15.80
N LEU A 292 16.75 -19.32 -15.06
CA LEU A 292 17.44 -18.97 -13.81
C LEU A 292 18.84 -18.45 -14.14
N GLY A 293 19.17 -17.25 -13.65
CA GLY A 293 20.47 -16.60 -13.81
C GLY A 293 20.36 -15.07 -13.80
N SER A 294 21.49 -14.39 -13.66
CA SER A 294 21.50 -12.93 -13.83
C SER A 294 20.98 -12.57 -15.22
N ALA A 295 20.18 -11.50 -15.31
CA ALA A 295 19.69 -11.02 -16.59
C ALA A 295 20.84 -10.69 -17.56
N LEU A 296 21.94 -10.11 -17.07
CA LEU A 296 23.10 -9.77 -17.90
C LEU A 296 23.88 -11.00 -18.41
N ASP A 297 23.74 -12.15 -17.76
CA ASP A 297 24.34 -13.41 -18.24
C ASP A 297 23.40 -14.14 -19.22
N THR A 298 22.08 -13.99 -19.04
CA THR A 298 21.06 -14.73 -19.79
C THR A 298 20.60 -14.00 -21.06
N LEU A 299 20.55 -12.67 -21.09
CA LEU A 299 20.23 -11.88 -22.29
C LEU A 299 21.17 -12.17 -23.49
N PRO A 300 22.50 -12.25 -23.33
CA PRO A 300 23.41 -12.66 -24.41
C PRO A 300 23.13 -14.08 -24.92
N GLN A 301 22.74 -14.99 -24.02
CA GLN A 301 22.38 -16.36 -24.39
C GLN A 301 21.11 -16.37 -25.24
N LEU A 302 20.08 -15.60 -24.86
CA LEU A 302 18.85 -15.46 -25.65
C LEU A 302 19.12 -14.93 -27.07
N SER A 303 20.05 -13.97 -27.18
CA SER A 303 20.49 -13.45 -28.48
C SER A 303 21.18 -14.55 -29.31
N THR A 304 22.12 -15.28 -28.72
CA THR A 304 22.85 -16.39 -29.36
C THR A 304 21.91 -17.54 -29.76
N GLU A 305 20.91 -17.84 -28.93
CA GLU A 305 19.86 -18.84 -29.19
C GLU A 305 18.83 -18.39 -30.25
N GLY A 306 18.89 -17.13 -30.70
CA GLY A 306 17.91 -16.59 -31.66
C GLY A 306 16.49 -16.52 -31.11
N LYS A 307 16.32 -16.29 -29.80
CA LYS A 307 15.00 -16.24 -29.15
C LYS A 307 14.22 -14.98 -29.50
N GLY A 308 14.91 -13.88 -29.74
CA GLY A 308 14.34 -12.65 -30.28
C GLY A 308 13.90 -12.77 -31.77
N PRO A 309 13.46 -11.67 -32.36
CA PRO A 309 13.05 -10.45 -31.67
C PRO A 309 11.75 -10.67 -30.87
N PHE A 310 11.50 -9.84 -29.86
CA PHE A 310 10.30 -9.89 -29.02
C PHE A 310 9.31 -8.77 -29.39
N ASP A 311 8.02 -9.04 -29.31
CA ASP A 311 6.97 -8.05 -29.60
C ASP A 311 6.73 -7.12 -28.40
N LEU A 312 6.97 -7.62 -27.18
CA LEU A 312 6.89 -6.86 -25.94
C LEU A 312 8.00 -7.26 -24.97
N ILE A 313 8.63 -6.27 -24.35
CA ILE A 313 9.69 -6.47 -23.35
C ILE A 313 9.30 -5.72 -22.06
N PHE A 314 9.22 -6.43 -20.94
CA PHE A 314 8.95 -5.86 -19.63
C PHE A 314 10.22 -5.91 -18.76
N ILE A 315 10.67 -4.75 -18.27
CA ILE A 315 11.88 -4.58 -17.46
C ILE A 315 11.46 -4.22 -16.03
N ASP A 316 11.59 -5.18 -15.11
CA ASP A 316 11.27 -5.02 -13.69
C ASP A 316 12.21 -5.84 -12.78
N ALA A 317 13.52 -5.72 -13.02
CA ALA A 317 14.57 -6.33 -12.21
C ALA A 317 15.24 -5.30 -11.29
N ASP A 318 16.53 -5.50 -10.97
CA ASP A 318 17.32 -4.54 -10.22
C ASP A 318 17.60 -3.27 -11.04
N LYS A 319 17.27 -2.13 -10.43
CA LYS A 319 17.25 -0.83 -11.12
C LYS A 319 18.63 -0.30 -11.54
N PRO A 320 19.74 -0.57 -10.83
CA PRO A 320 21.08 -0.13 -11.25
C PRO A 320 21.47 -0.62 -12.66
N ASN A 321 20.98 -1.79 -13.08
CA ASN A 321 21.29 -2.40 -14.37
C ASN A 321 20.28 -2.07 -15.49
N ASN A 322 19.25 -1.25 -15.21
CA ASN A 322 18.28 -0.83 -16.23
C ASN A 322 18.93 -0.24 -17.51
N PRO A 323 20.01 0.58 -17.44
CA PRO A 323 20.73 1.03 -18.63
C PRO A 323 21.18 -0.11 -19.55
N GLN A 324 21.74 -1.18 -18.99
CA GLN A 324 22.21 -2.34 -19.73
C GLN A 324 21.05 -3.20 -20.23
N TYR A 325 19.96 -3.31 -19.45
CA TYR A 325 18.74 -3.97 -19.91
C TYR A 325 18.11 -3.27 -21.09
N LEU A 326 18.15 -1.93 -21.17
CA LEU A 326 17.68 -1.19 -22.32
C LEU A 326 18.47 -1.54 -23.58
N VAL A 327 19.80 -1.58 -23.49
CA VAL A 327 20.66 -1.95 -24.63
C VAL A 327 20.27 -3.33 -25.17
N TRP A 328 20.15 -4.32 -24.28
CA TRP A 328 19.73 -5.67 -24.67
C TRP A 328 18.29 -5.73 -25.18
N ALA A 329 17.36 -5.00 -24.55
CA ALA A 329 15.97 -4.94 -24.97
C ALA A 329 15.89 -4.45 -26.41
N CYS A 330 16.57 -3.36 -26.75
CA CYS A 330 16.62 -2.85 -28.12
C CYS A 330 17.30 -3.83 -29.09
N GLN A 331 18.38 -4.51 -28.70
CA GLN A 331 19.02 -5.53 -29.54
C GLN A 331 18.12 -6.75 -29.81
N LEU A 332 17.25 -7.08 -28.87
CA LEU A 332 16.28 -8.18 -28.96
C LEU A 332 14.90 -7.70 -29.45
N SER A 333 14.80 -6.47 -29.96
CA SER A 333 13.56 -5.89 -30.47
C SER A 333 13.48 -5.94 -32.00
N HIS A 334 12.29 -5.65 -32.51
CA HIS A 334 12.04 -5.27 -33.89
C HIS A 334 11.28 -3.92 -33.95
N SER A 335 11.14 -3.30 -35.13
CA SER A 335 10.26 -2.14 -35.31
C SER A 335 8.82 -2.54 -34.98
N GLY A 336 8.20 -1.83 -34.04
CA GLY A 336 6.91 -2.16 -33.45
C GLY A 336 6.99 -2.83 -32.08
N THR A 337 8.17 -3.22 -31.59
CA THR A 337 8.33 -3.75 -30.23
C THR A 337 7.97 -2.68 -29.20
N VAL A 338 7.21 -3.07 -28.18
CA VAL A 338 6.91 -2.23 -27.02
C VAL A 338 7.80 -2.62 -25.85
N ILE A 339 8.59 -1.68 -25.35
CA ILE A 339 9.40 -1.84 -24.14
C ILE A 339 8.72 -1.08 -23.00
N ILE A 340 8.55 -1.73 -21.86
CA ILE A 340 7.97 -1.15 -20.65
C ILE A 340 8.98 -1.36 -19.52
N ALA A 341 9.31 -0.29 -18.80
CA ALA A 341 10.15 -0.38 -17.61
C ALA A 341 9.40 0.15 -16.40
N ASP A 342 9.26 -0.67 -15.37
CA ASP A 342 8.53 -0.30 -14.15
C ASP A 342 9.43 0.41 -13.13
N ASN A 343 8.78 1.18 -12.27
CA ASN A 343 9.34 1.89 -11.13
C ASN A 343 10.35 3.00 -11.48
N VAL A 344 10.06 3.79 -12.51
CA VAL A 344 10.96 4.84 -13.01
C VAL A 344 10.81 6.18 -12.27
N VAL A 345 9.84 6.33 -11.36
CA VAL A 345 9.56 7.59 -10.67
C VAL A 345 10.07 7.59 -9.23
N ARG A 346 9.98 6.44 -8.54
CA ARG A 346 10.58 6.19 -7.22
C ARG A 346 10.16 7.20 -6.16
N ASN A 347 8.85 7.38 -5.95
CA ASN A 347 8.29 8.40 -5.04
C ASN A 347 8.82 9.82 -5.32
N GLY A 348 9.09 10.12 -6.60
CA GLY A 348 9.65 11.39 -7.05
C GLY A 348 11.18 11.50 -6.91
N ALA A 349 11.86 10.54 -6.29
CA ALA A 349 13.31 10.61 -6.07
C ALA A 349 14.13 10.69 -7.36
N VAL A 350 13.57 10.27 -8.52
CA VAL A 350 14.23 10.34 -9.82
C VAL A 350 14.66 11.77 -10.21
N ILE A 351 14.01 12.82 -9.70
CA ILE A 351 14.40 14.20 -10.01
C ILE A 351 15.58 14.71 -9.17
N ASP A 352 15.95 14.01 -8.11
CA ASP A 352 17.10 14.38 -7.27
C ASP A 352 18.41 13.94 -7.95
N ALA A 353 19.07 14.91 -8.58
CA ALA A 353 20.35 14.71 -9.24
C ALA A 353 21.52 14.46 -8.25
N THR A 354 21.30 14.62 -6.94
CA THR A 354 22.31 14.43 -5.89
C THR A 354 22.13 13.16 -5.08
N SER A 355 21.12 12.35 -5.42
CA SER A 355 20.87 11.06 -4.76
C SER A 355 22.06 10.13 -4.92
N ASN A 356 22.45 9.46 -3.83
CA ASN A 356 23.44 8.38 -3.82
C ASN A 356 22.77 6.99 -3.72
N ASP A 357 21.46 6.90 -3.94
CA ASP A 357 20.76 5.60 -4.05
C ASP A 357 21.03 5.00 -5.43
N PRO A 358 21.73 3.85 -5.52
CA PRO A 358 22.05 3.22 -6.81
C PRO A 358 20.84 2.93 -7.68
N ASN A 359 19.65 2.73 -7.07
CA ASN A 359 18.42 2.52 -7.83
C ASN A 359 17.98 3.81 -8.52
N VAL A 360 18.08 4.95 -7.84
CA VAL A 360 17.73 6.26 -8.40
C VAL A 360 18.73 6.63 -9.50
N GLU A 361 20.02 6.44 -9.27
CA GLU A 361 21.07 6.67 -10.27
C GLU A 361 20.85 5.82 -11.53
N GLY A 362 20.59 4.51 -11.36
CA GLY A 362 20.32 3.60 -12.46
C GLY A 362 19.10 3.99 -13.30
N ILE A 363 17.99 4.37 -12.65
CA ILE A 363 16.79 4.85 -13.33
C ILE A 363 17.04 6.17 -14.05
N ARG A 364 17.72 7.14 -13.42
CA ARG A 364 18.05 8.41 -14.07
C ARG A 364 18.87 8.17 -15.33
N ARG A 365 19.90 7.33 -15.24
CA ARG A 365 20.74 6.96 -16.40
C ARG A 365 19.94 6.26 -17.49
N PHE A 366 19.03 5.37 -17.12
CA PHE A 366 18.12 4.70 -18.05
C PHE A 366 17.21 5.69 -18.78
N MET A 367 16.62 6.66 -18.07
CA MET A 367 15.77 7.70 -18.67
C MET A 367 16.56 8.63 -19.61
N GLU A 368 17.80 8.99 -19.23
CA GLU A 368 18.71 9.75 -20.10
C GLU A 368 19.04 9.01 -21.40
N LEU A 369 19.28 7.69 -21.32
CA LEU A 369 19.54 6.86 -22.50
C LEU A 369 18.30 6.75 -23.40
N LEU A 370 17.12 6.54 -22.83
CA LEU A 370 15.86 6.55 -23.58
C LEU A 370 15.63 7.88 -24.31
N ALA A 371 15.97 9.01 -23.69
CA ALA A 371 15.75 10.33 -24.25
C ALA A 371 16.62 10.63 -25.49
N VAL A 372 17.79 10.00 -25.59
CA VAL A 372 18.73 10.19 -26.73
C VAL A 372 18.69 9.06 -27.74
N GLU A 373 17.93 7.99 -27.47
CA GLU A 373 17.77 6.86 -28.38
C GLU A 373 16.82 7.24 -29.53
N SER A 374 17.37 7.41 -30.74
CA SER A 374 16.61 7.86 -31.90
C SER A 374 15.64 6.81 -32.45
N ASN A 375 15.86 5.54 -32.14
CA ASN A 375 15.06 4.43 -32.65
C ASN A 375 13.85 4.10 -31.77
N VAL A 376 13.56 4.91 -30.74
CA VAL A 376 12.39 4.73 -29.89
C VAL A 376 11.56 6.01 -29.80
N SER A 377 10.23 5.84 -29.77
CA SER A 377 9.30 6.87 -29.32
C SER A 377 8.89 6.55 -27.90
N VAL A 378 9.13 7.45 -26.95
CA VAL A 378 9.06 7.15 -25.52
C VAL A 378 8.29 8.19 -24.73
N THR A 379 7.58 7.74 -23.69
CA THR A 379 7.03 8.58 -22.63
C THR A 379 7.09 7.86 -21.28
N ALA A 380 6.72 8.56 -20.21
CA ALA A 380 6.57 7.97 -18.88
C ALA A 380 5.27 8.45 -18.23
N LEU A 381 4.64 7.55 -17.48
CA LEU A 381 3.40 7.81 -16.76
C LEU A 381 3.65 7.65 -15.27
N GLN A 382 3.39 8.72 -14.52
CA GLN A 382 3.30 8.66 -13.07
C GLN A 382 2.03 7.93 -12.67
N THR A 383 2.12 7.10 -11.64
CA THR A 383 1.00 6.32 -11.12
C THR A 383 0.94 6.42 -9.61
N VAL A 384 -0.28 6.42 -9.09
CA VAL A 384 -0.58 6.26 -7.67
C VAL A 384 -1.56 5.12 -7.50
N GLY A 385 -1.53 4.45 -6.36
CA GLY A 385 -2.43 3.33 -6.06
C GLY A 385 -2.09 2.68 -4.73
N SER A 386 -2.49 1.42 -4.54
CA SER A 386 -2.19 0.62 -3.35
C SER A 386 -0.69 0.40 -3.13
N LYS A 387 0.12 0.57 -4.19
CA LYS A 387 1.58 0.49 -4.18
C LYS A 387 2.28 1.83 -3.88
N GLY A 388 1.51 2.92 -3.76
CA GLY A 388 2.00 4.28 -3.55
C GLY A 388 2.38 5.01 -4.83
N TYR A 389 3.20 6.05 -4.70
CA TYR A 389 3.59 6.91 -5.80
C TYR A 389 4.83 6.37 -6.52
N ASP A 390 4.64 5.96 -7.77
CA ASP A 390 5.72 5.56 -8.68
C ASP A 390 5.33 5.88 -10.12
N GLY A 391 5.82 5.12 -11.10
CA GLY A 391 5.43 5.20 -12.50
C GLY A 391 6.24 4.26 -13.37
N PHE A 392 5.87 4.19 -14.64
CA PHE A 392 6.55 3.36 -15.64
C PHE A 392 6.89 4.17 -16.89
N ALA A 393 7.95 3.77 -17.58
CA ALA A 393 8.27 4.24 -18.92
C ALA A 393 7.71 3.27 -19.96
N ILE A 394 7.22 3.80 -21.08
CA ILE A 394 6.81 3.01 -22.24
C ILE A 394 7.49 3.57 -23.48
N ALA A 395 8.14 2.69 -24.24
CA ALA A 395 8.84 3.00 -25.47
C ALA A 395 8.37 2.09 -26.60
N LEU A 396 8.11 2.68 -27.77
CA LEU A 396 7.85 1.97 -29.02
C LEU A 396 9.09 2.05 -29.89
N VAL A 397 9.66 0.91 -30.27
CA VAL A 397 10.78 0.86 -31.23
C VAL A 397 10.26 1.25 -32.62
N THR A 398 10.70 2.39 -33.15
CA THR A 398 10.22 2.96 -34.42
C THR A 398 11.02 2.45 -35.61
N GLU A 399 12.34 2.22 -35.45
CA GLU A 399 13.22 1.78 -36.52
C GLU A 399 14.11 0.61 -36.07
N ASN A 400 14.31 -0.36 -36.98
CA ASN A 400 15.25 -1.45 -36.80
C ASN A 400 16.64 -1.01 -37.25
N ASN A 401 17.37 -0.33 -36.37
CA ASN A 401 18.80 -0.16 -36.56
C ASN A 401 19.53 -0.89 -35.42
N PRO A 402 20.41 -1.87 -35.71
CA PRO A 402 21.22 -2.50 -34.68
C PRO A 402 22.08 -1.41 -34.03
N ILE A 403 21.79 -1.16 -32.76
CA ILE A 403 22.39 -0.12 -31.92
C ILE A 403 23.92 -0.28 -31.87
N MET A 404 24.59 0.87 -31.96
CA MET A 404 25.92 1.21 -31.43
C MET A 404 26.93 0.06 -31.45
N LYS A 405 27.71 -0.03 -32.54
CA LYS A 405 29.08 -0.53 -32.41
C LYS A 405 29.79 0.37 -31.42
N GLU A 406 30.26 -0.22 -30.34
CA GLU A 406 31.11 0.38 -29.30
C GLU A 406 32.06 1.44 -29.89
N SER A 407 32.05 2.63 -29.29
CA SER A 407 33.17 3.58 -29.34
C SER A 407 33.97 3.46 -28.07
#